data_AF-Q8TKR2-F1
#
_entry.id   AF-Q8TKR2-F1
#
_cell.length_a   1.000
_cell.length_b   1.000
_cell.length_c   1.000
_cell.angle_alpha   90.00
_cell.angle_beta   90.00
_cell.angle_gamma   90.00
#
_symmetry.space_group_name_H-M   'P 1'
#
loop_
_entity.id
_entity.type
_entity.pdbx_description
1 polymer ?
#
loop_
_entity_poly.entity_id
_entity_poly.type
_entity_poly.pdbx_seq_one_letter_code
_entity_poly.pdbx_strand_id
1 'polypeptide(L)'
;MMNLKTKIRAFPTIPNKNIYVPIGSMLAVQYFYEKLNFSDVFGKHKSRGLDLNSLLIGLVSYKLTENFSIKEAGKWLNQKEILEILNLDSFHEKVLYRTLEILGRNKEEILSDILGNLFSAYDFEETDINLDWTSITLYGTKSKLGKFGYSRDHRPDKLQITVGVSELKKPIHASSVK
;
A
#
# COMPACT_ATOMS: atom_id res chain seq x y z
N MET A 1 20.42 38.00 -28.59
CA MET A 1 20.60 36.64 -28.05
C MET A 1 19.34 35.83 -28.36
N MET A 2 19.47 34.77 -29.15
CA MET A 2 18.36 33.97 -29.68
C MET A 2 17.97 32.89 -28.66
N ASN A 3 16.71 32.88 -28.23
CA ASN A 3 16.20 31.99 -27.19
C ASN A 3 15.78 30.66 -27.83
N LEU A 4 16.66 29.65 -27.82
CA LEU A 4 16.38 28.31 -28.33
C LEU A 4 15.51 27.54 -27.33
N LYS A 5 14.19 27.67 -27.45
CA LYS A 5 13.25 26.75 -26.78
C LYS A 5 13.29 25.38 -27.47
N THR A 6 14.04 24.44 -26.92
CA THR A 6 13.98 23.03 -27.29
C THR A 6 12.62 22.46 -26.87
N LYS A 7 11.66 22.43 -27.80
CA LYS A 7 10.44 21.61 -27.62
C LYS A 7 10.88 20.15 -27.62
N ILE A 8 10.81 19.49 -26.47
CA ILE A 8 10.89 18.03 -26.36
C ILE A 8 9.72 17.49 -27.18
N ARG A 9 9.99 16.98 -28.39
CA ARG A 9 9.00 16.24 -29.17
C ARG A 9 8.96 14.85 -28.58
N ALA A 10 7.96 14.55 -27.75
CA ALA A 10 7.60 13.17 -27.48
C ALA A 10 7.19 12.54 -28.81
N PHE A 11 7.92 11.53 -29.27
CA PHE A 11 7.49 10.73 -30.40
C PHE A 11 6.17 10.06 -30.01
N PRO A 12 5.14 10.07 -30.89
CA PRO A 12 3.91 9.34 -30.61
C PRO A 12 4.28 7.87 -30.43
N THR A 13 4.00 7.32 -29.25
CA THR A 13 4.16 5.90 -29.00
C THR A 13 3.12 5.18 -29.87
N ILE A 14 3.58 4.30 -30.76
CA ILE A 14 2.69 3.38 -31.47
C ILE A 14 2.40 2.27 -30.46
N PRO A 15 1.17 2.14 -29.93
CA PRO A 15 0.85 1.02 -29.05
C PRO A 15 1.06 -0.27 -29.85
N ASN A 16 1.99 -1.10 -29.39
CA ASN A 16 2.12 -2.44 -29.93
C ASN A 16 1.10 -3.35 -29.21
N LYS A 17 0.79 -4.51 -29.79
CA LYS A 17 -0.07 -5.50 -29.15
C LYS A 17 0.61 -6.24 -27.99
N ASN A 18 1.86 -5.90 -27.64
CA ASN A 18 2.54 -6.55 -26.53
C ASN A 18 1.99 -5.99 -25.23
N ILE A 19 1.22 -6.83 -24.55
CA ILE A 19 0.77 -6.58 -23.19
C ILE A 19 1.93 -6.97 -22.28
N TYR A 20 2.59 -5.98 -21.66
CA TYR A 20 3.53 -6.26 -20.59
C TYR A 20 2.74 -6.48 -19.31
N VAL A 21 2.54 -7.74 -18.94
CA VAL A 21 2.01 -8.10 -17.63
C VAL A 21 3.18 -8.27 -16.67
N PRO A 22 3.25 -7.51 -15.56
CA PRO A 22 4.29 -7.63 -14.53
C PRO A 22 4.07 -8.92 -13.69
N ILE A 23 4.20 -10.08 -14.32
CA ILE A 23 3.93 -11.40 -13.71
C ILE A 23 4.78 -11.60 -12.46
N GLY A 24 6.03 -11.11 -12.44
CA GLY A 24 6.92 -11.23 -11.29
C GLY A 24 6.34 -10.64 -10.00
N SER A 25 5.74 -9.45 -10.07
CA SER A 25 5.07 -8.82 -8.92
C SER A 25 3.91 -9.67 -8.42
N MET A 26 3.11 -10.21 -9.34
CA MET A 26 1.94 -11.01 -8.98
C MET A 26 2.32 -12.35 -8.37
N LEU A 27 3.32 -13.04 -8.92
CA LEU A 27 3.87 -14.26 -8.34
C LEU A 27 4.46 -14.02 -6.95
N ALA A 28 5.17 -12.91 -6.75
CA ALA A 28 5.68 -12.54 -5.43
C ALA A 28 4.54 -12.32 -4.43
N VAL A 29 3.47 -11.62 -4.83
CA VAL A 29 2.29 -11.43 -3.99
C VAL A 29 1.66 -12.76 -3.64
N GLN A 30 1.41 -13.63 -4.62
CA GLN A 30 0.84 -14.97 -4.40
C GLN A 30 1.69 -15.81 -3.45
N TYR A 31 3.01 -15.81 -3.64
CA TYR A 31 3.94 -16.52 -2.77
C TYR A 31 3.84 -16.07 -1.31
N PHE A 32 3.86 -14.75 -1.05
CA PHE A 32 3.70 -14.25 0.32
C PHE A 32 2.28 -14.45 0.86
N TYR A 33 1.28 -14.42 -0.01
CA TYR A 33 -0.11 -14.70 0.35
C TYR A 33 -0.27 -16.11 0.91
N GLU A 34 0.33 -17.10 0.25
CA GLU A 34 0.36 -18.49 0.72
C GLU A 34 1.25 -18.65 1.95
N LYS A 35 2.48 -18.13 1.91
CA LYS A 35 3.46 -18.26 3.01
C LYS A 35 2.93 -17.72 4.34
N LEU A 36 2.16 -16.63 4.29
CA LEU A 36 1.60 -15.97 5.47
C LEU A 36 0.13 -16.32 5.70
N ASN A 37 -0.39 -17.33 5.01
CA ASN A 37 -1.76 -17.81 5.11
C ASN A 37 -2.82 -16.70 5.07
N PHE A 38 -2.65 -15.75 4.16
CA PHE A 38 -3.54 -14.60 4.04
C PHE A 38 -4.94 -15.00 3.53
N SER A 39 -5.08 -16.14 2.86
CA SER A 39 -6.37 -16.66 2.43
C SER A 39 -7.35 -16.82 3.59
N ASP A 40 -6.88 -17.32 4.74
CA ASP A 40 -7.72 -17.51 5.93
C ASP A 40 -8.00 -16.17 6.63
N VAL A 41 -7.03 -15.25 6.63
CA VAL A 41 -7.19 -13.91 7.19
C VAL A 41 -8.29 -13.15 6.46
N PHE A 42 -8.22 -13.09 5.14
CA PHE A 42 -9.15 -12.26 4.36
C PHE A 42 -10.44 -13.00 4.01
N GLY A 43 -10.36 -14.29 3.68
CA GLY A 43 -11.49 -15.08 3.18
C GLY A 43 -12.70 -15.12 4.11
N LYS A 44 -12.50 -15.07 5.43
CA LYS A 44 -13.59 -15.06 6.43
C LYS A 44 -14.46 -13.81 6.38
N HIS A 45 -14.00 -12.71 5.78
CA HIS A 45 -14.73 -11.43 5.76
C HIS A 45 -15.69 -11.27 4.57
N LYS A 46 -15.73 -12.22 3.63
CA LYS A 46 -16.64 -12.17 2.48
C LYS A 46 -17.04 -13.55 2.00
N SER A 47 -18.35 -13.84 2.05
CA SER A 47 -18.90 -15.15 1.70
C SER A 47 -19.60 -15.21 0.33
N ARG A 48 -19.82 -14.08 -0.36
CA ARG A 48 -20.60 -14.02 -1.61
C ARG A 48 -19.97 -13.11 -2.65
N GLY A 49 -20.24 -13.42 -3.92
CA GLY A 49 -19.75 -12.69 -5.08
C GLY A 49 -18.33 -13.12 -5.47
N LEU A 50 -17.61 -12.23 -6.15
CA LEU A 50 -16.22 -12.49 -6.54
C LEU A 50 -15.33 -12.76 -5.33
N ASP A 51 -14.36 -13.65 -5.50
CA ASP A 51 -13.44 -14.03 -4.44
C ASP A 51 -12.66 -12.81 -3.91
N LEU A 52 -12.63 -12.66 -2.58
CA LEU A 52 -11.96 -11.54 -1.93
C LEU A 52 -10.44 -11.65 -2.08
N ASN A 53 -9.90 -12.87 -1.96
CA ASN A 53 -8.47 -13.11 -1.97
C ASN A 53 -7.87 -12.77 -3.34
N SER A 54 -8.48 -13.23 -4.43
CA SER A 54 -8.09 -12.90 -5.81
C SER A 54 -8.15 -11.40 -6.09
N LEU A 55 -9.18 -10.69 -5.60
CA LEU A 55 -9.28 -9.23 -5.75
C LEU A 55 -8.15 -8.50 -5.00
N LEU A 56 -7.77 -8.99 -3.82
CA LEU A 56 -6.67 -8.43 -3.03
C LEU A 56 -5.31 -8.71 -3.66
N ILE A 57 -5.07 -9.94 -4.11
CA ILE A 57 -3.85 -10.30 -4.85
C ILE A 57 -3.70 -9.38 -6.06
N GLY A 58 -4.76 -9.21 -6.86
CA GLY A 58 -4.74 -8.30 -8.00
C GLY A 58 -4.50 -6.84 -7.63
N LEU A 59 -5.14 -6.34 -6.56
CA LEU A 59 -4.94 -4.96 -6.08
C LEU A 59 -3.51 -4.70 -5.60
N VAL A 60 -2.94 -5.61 -4.81
CA VAL A 60 -1.57 -5.47 -4.31
C VAL A 60 -0.57 -5.60 -5.45
N SER A 61 -0.77 -6.56 -6.36
CA SER A 61 0.07 -6.74 -7.55
C SER A 61 0.07 -5.50 -8.44
N TYR A 62 -1.11 -4.90 -8.62
CA TYR A 62 -1.25 -3.61 -9.30
C TYR A 62 -0.46 -2.55 -8.55
N LYS A 63 -0.65 -2.37 -7.24
CA LYS A 63 0.05 -1.35 -6.45
C LYS A 63 1.56 -1.48 -6.42
N LEU A 64 2.10 -2.70 -6.49
CA LEU A 64 3.53 -2.94 -6.57
C LEU A 64 4.13 -2.64 -7.94
N THR A 65 3.33 -2.68 -9.01
CA THR A 65 3.79 -2.37 -10.38
C THR A 65 3.45 -0.95 -10.78
N GLU A 66 2.17 -0.61 -10.69
CA GLU A 66 1.53 0.61 -11.15
C GLU A 66 0.77 1.25 -9.97
N ASN A 67 1.29 2.34 -9.40
CA ASN A 67 0.68 2.94 -8.21
C ASN A 67 -0.38 4.02 -8.52
N PHE A 68 -1.25 3.79 -9.52
CA PHE A 68 -2.32 4.74 -9.86
C PHE A 68 -3.61 4.49 -9.03
N SER A 69 -4.70 5.15 -9.44
CA SER A 69 -6.01 5.12 -8.76
C SER A 69 -6.70 3.74 -8.82
N ILE A 70 -7.68 3.52 -7.93
CA ILE A 70 -8.51 2.29 -7.92
C ILE A 70 -9.30 2.10 -9.22
N LYS A 71 -9.69 3.20 -9.87
CA LYS A 71 -10.32 3.16 -11.18
C LYS A 71 -9.41 2.53 -12.23
N GLU A 72 -8.15 2.95 -12.28
CA GLU A 72 -7.17 2.39 -13.22
C GLU A 72 -6.79 0.96 -12.84
N ALA A 73 -6.76 0.63 -11.53
CA ALA A 73 -6.65 -0.75 -11.07
C ALA A 73 -7.79 -1.60 -11.64
N GLY A 74 -9.04 -1.11 -11.57
CA GLY A 74 -10.19 -1.80 -12.14
C GLY A 74 -10.04 -2.13 -13.62
N LYS A 75 -9.51 -1.20 -14.43
CA LYS A 75 -9.24 -1.45 -15.85
C LYS A 75 -8.13 -2.47 -16.05
N TRP A 76 -7.05 -2.37 -15.28
CA TRP A 76 -5.92 -3.28 -15.37
C TRP A 76 -6.30 -4.72 -14.99
N LEU A 77 -7.02 -4.89 -13.88
CA LEU A 77 -7.49 -6.20 -13.43
C LEU A 77 -8.49 -6.84 -14.41
N ASN A 78 -9.21 -6.06 -15.22
CA ASN A 78 -10.15 -6.55 -16.24
C ASN A 78 -9.49 -6.96 -17.56
N GLN A 79 -8.16 -6.93 -17.67
CA GLN A 79 -7.46 -7.55 -18.80
C GLN A 79 -7.65 -9.06 -18.75
N LYS A 80 -7.86 -9.69 -19.92
CA LYS A 80 -8.24 -11.10 -20.03
C LYS A 80 -7.23 -12.01 -19.34
N GLU A 81 -5.96 -11.74 -19.54
CA GLU A 81 -4.84 -12.52 -18.99
C GLU A 81 -4.79 -12.43 -17.46
N ILE A 82 -5.11 -11.26 -16.88
CA ILE A 82 -5.13 -11.05 -15.43
C ILE A 82 -6.33 -11.76 -14.80
N LEU A 83 -7.50 -11.65 -15.43
CA LEU A 83 -8.71 -12.34 -15.01
C LEU A 83 -8.51 -13.86 -15.00
N GLU A 84 -7.86 -14.41 -16.03
CA GLU A 84 -7.52 -15.84 -16.12
C GLU A 84 -6.57 -16.26 -14.99
N ILE A 85 -5.50 -15.51 -14.72
CA ILE A 85 -4.54 -15.86 -13.65
C ILE A 85 -5.18 -15.79 -12.25
N LEU A 86 -6.03 -14.79 -12.01
CA LEU A 86 -6.70 -14.61 -10.72
C LEU A 86 -7.99 -15.45 -10.58
N ASN A 87 -8.37 -16.20 -11.63
CA ASN A 87 -9.63 -16.94 -11.70
C ASN A 87 -10.85 -16.06 -11.36
N LEU A 88 -10.93 -14.88 -12.00
CA LEU A 88 -12.00 -13.89 -11.80
C LEU A 88 -12.78 -13.67 -13.09
N ASP A 89 -14.10 -13.45 -12.95
CA ASP A 89 -14.91 -12.88 -14.03
C ASP A 89 -14.70 -11.37 -14.15
N SER A 90 -14.97 -10.81 -15.34
CA SER A 90 -14.95 -9.36 -15.53
C SER A 90 -15.94 -8.65 -14.60
N PHE A 91 -15.53 -7.49 -14.07
CA PHE A 91 -16.30 -6.75 -13.07
C PHE A 91 -16.21 -5.24 -13.20
N HIS A 92 -17.20 -4.54 -12.65
CA HIS A 92 -17.16 -3.08 -12.54
C HIS A 92 -16.19 -2.64 -11.43
N GLU A 93 -15.43 -1.56 -11.65
CA GLU A 93 -14.46 -0.98 -10.69
C GLU A 93 -15.00 -0.73 -9.26
N LYS A 94 -16.33 -0.63 -9.10
CA LYS A 94 -17.02 -0.49 -7.80
C LYS A 94 -16.79 -1.70 -6.89
N VAL A 95 -16.50 -2.86 -7.45
CA VAL A 95 -16.16 -4.07 -6.70
C VAL A 95 -14.86 -3.85 -5.90
N LEU A 96 -13.88 -3.14 -6.43
CA LEU A 96 -12.63 -2.84 -5.73
C LEU A 96 -12.85 -1.85 -4.59
N TYR A 97 -13.69 -0.83 -4.78
CA TYR A 97 -14.05 0.09 -3.70
C TYR A 97 -14.78 -0.63 -2.55
N ARG A 98 -15.74 -1.52 -2.87
CA ARG A 98 -16.40 -2.37 -1.87
C ARG A 98 -15.44 -3.32 -1.17
N THR A 99 -14.44 -3.82 -1.90
CA THR A 99 -13.37 -4.64 -1.33
C THR A 99 -12.59 -3.86 -0.28
N LEU A 100 -12.15 -2.64 -0.59
CA LEU A 100 -11.48 -1.75 0.37
C LEU A 100 -12.38 -1.37 1.56
N GLU A 101 -13.68 -1.19 1.33
CA GLU A 101 -14.64 -0.91 2.40
C GLU A 101 -14.76 -2.10 3.38
N ILE A 102 -14.79 -3.34 2.89
CA ILE A 102 -14.77 -4.55 3.73
C ILE A 102 -13.49 -4.59 4.56
N LEU A 103 -12.32 -4.33 3.95
CA LEU A 103 -11.06 -4.28 4.70
C LEU A 103 -11.09 -3.19 5.77
N GLY A 104 -11.56 -2.00 5.43
CA GLY A 104 -11.62 -0.86 6.36
C GLY A 104 -12.52 -1.12 7.57
N ARG A 105 -13.63 -1.84 7.38
CA ARG A 105 -14.55 -2.25 8.46
C ARG A 105 -13.95 -3.29 9.41
N ASN A 106 -13.10 -4.18 8.90
CA ASN A 106 -12.51 -5.29 9.67
C ASN A 106 -11.02 -5.06 9.97
N LYS A 107 -10.53 -3.82 9.84
CA LYS A 107 -9.09 -3.51 9.82
C LYS A 107 -8.34 -3.99 11.06
N GLU A 108 -8.97 -3.93 12.24
CA GLU A 108 -8.32 -4.24 13.52
C GLU A 108 -8.09 -5.75 13.66
N GLU A 109 -9.10 -6.55 13.33
CA GLU A 109 -9.01 -8.01 13.29
C GLU A 109 -8.00 -8.47 12.23
N ILE A 110 -8.11 -7.93 11.00
CA ILE A 110 -7.18 -8.25 9.91
C ILE A 110 -5.73 -7.94 10.30
N LEU A 111 -5.47 -6.79 10.92
CA LEU A 111 -4.12 -6.42 11.37
C LEU A 111 -3.61 -7.38 12.45
N SER A 112 -4.46 -7.76 13.41
CA SER A 112 -4.11 -8.73 14.44
C SER A 112 -3.74 -10.09 13.85
N ASP A 113 -4.52 -10.59 12.89
CA ASP A 113 -4.27 -11.89 12.26
C ASP A 113 -3.00 -11.88 11.40
N ILE A 114 -2.78 -10.82 10.62
CA ILE A 114 -1.54 -10.64 9.84
C ILE A 114 -0.34 -10.65 10.78
N LEU A 115 -0.43 -9.92 11.90
CA LEU A 115 0.64 -9.86 12.88
C LEU A 115 0.91 -11.23 13.52
N GLY A 116 -0.15 -11.96 13.88
CA GLY A 116 -0.05 -13.32 14.40
C GLY A 116 0.63 -14.28 13.42
N ASN A 117 0.25 -14.22 12.13
CA ASN A 117 0.86 -15.05 11.09
C ASN A 117 2.34 -14.66 10.85
N LEU A 118 2.67 -13.37 10.91
CA LEU A 118 4.06 -12.90 10.79
C LEU A 118 4.94 -13.41 11.92
N PHE A 119 4.52 -13.25 13.18
CA PHE A 119 5.28 -13.75 14.34
C PHE A 119 5.35 -15.28 14.40
N SER A 120 4.38 -15.97 13.81
CA SER A 120 4.43 -17.44 13.70
C SER A 120 5.39 -17.91 12.59
N ALA A 121 5.48 -17.17 11.48
CA ALA A 121 6.28 -17.54 10.32
C ALA A 121 7.75 -17.11 10.42
N TYR A 122 8.03 -16.07 11.21
CA TYR A 122 9.37 -15.52 11.38
C TYR A 122 9.70 -15.35 12.85
N ASP A 123 10.92 -15.73 13.20
CA ASP A 123 11.49 -15.44 14.51
C ASP A 123 11.99 -13.99 14.51
N PHE A 124 11.11 -13.07 14.90
CA PHE A 124 11.49 -11.70 15.16
C PHE A 124 12.08 -11.60 16.55
N GLU A 125 13.26 -11.00 16.70
CA GLU A 125 13.69 -10.54 18.01
C GLU A 125 12.60 -9.61 18.57
N GLU A 126 12.15 -9.85 19.80
CA GLU A 126 11.16 -9.00 20.47
C GLU A 126 11.76 -7.59 20.69
N THR A 127 11.67 -6.75 19.67
CA THR A 127 12.04 -5.35 19.74
C THR A 127 10.78 -4.52 19.64
N ASP A 128 10.32 -4.03 20.79
CA ASP A 128 9.34 -2.95 20.81
C ASP A 128 9.98 -1.73 20.15
N ILE A 129 9.24 -1.02 19.29
CA ILE A 129 9.72 0.21 18.67
C ILE A 129 8.81 1.35 19.12
N ASN A 130 9.37 2.32 19.84
CA ASN A 130 8.72 3.60 20.04
C ASN A 130 8.91 4.43 18.77
N LEU A 131 7.85 4.62 18.00
CA LEU A 131 7.85 5.48 16.82
C LEU A 131 6.92 6.67 17.07
N ASP A 132 7.46 7.90 16.98
CA ASP A 132 6.66 9.12 16.99
C ASP A 132 7.09 10.10 15.89
N TRP A 133 6.13 10.87 15.39
CA TRP A 133 6.33 11.87 14.37
C TRP A 133 6.01 13.25 14.93
N THR A 134 6.97 14.17 14.96
CA THR A 134 6.75 15.54 15.44
C THR A 134 7.00 16.58 14.35
N SER A 135 6.43 17.78 14.51
CA SER A 135 6.68 18.93 13.65
C SER A 135 7.48 19.99 14.39
N ILE A 136 8.58 20.45 13.80
CA ILE A 136 9.37 21.56 14.32
C ILE A 136 9.04 22.81 13.52
N THR A 137 8.48 23.82 14.19
CA THR A 137 8.17 25.12 13.60
C THR A 137 9.42 25.98 13.50
N LEU A 138 9.66 26.54 12.31
CA LEU A 138 10.79 27.41 12.02
C LEU A 138 10.35 28.87 11.94
N TYR A 139 11.09 29.74 12.60
CA TYR A 139 10.88 31.20 12.59
C TYR A 139 11.86 31.94 11.68
N GLY A 140 12.93 31.27 11.25
CA GLY A 140 13.91 31.83 10.31
C GLY A 140 13.58 31.50 8.85
N THR A 141 14.08 32.32 7.92
CA THR A 141 13.79 32.22 6.48
C THR A 141 14.81 31.41 5.68
N LYS A 142 15.90 30.93 6.32
CA LYS A 142 17.05 30.30 5.64
C LYS A 142 17.06 28.77 5.66
N SER A 143 16.01 28.11 6.12
CA SER A 143 15.96 26.65 6.12
C SER A 143 15.60 26.10 4.76
N LYS A 144 16.50 25.30 4.17
CA LYS A 144 16.26 24.62 2.88
C LYS A 144 15.26 23.46 2.99
N LEU A 145 15.07 22.91 4.18
CA LEU A 145 14.24 21.74 4.43
C LEU A 145 12.82 22.11 4.88
N GLY A 146 12.62 23.34 5.35
CA GLY A 146 11.31 23.78 5.84
C GLY A 146 10.30 23.96 4.70
N LYS A 147 9.08 23.47 4.91
CA LYS A 147 7.95 23.66 3.99
C LYS A 147 6.70 24.06 4.76
N PHE A 148 5.80 24.76 4.10
CA PHE A 148 4.42 24.95 4.59
C PHE A 148 3.60 23.70 4.29
N GLY A 149 2.63 23.39 5.14
CA GLY A 149 1.79 22.22 4.94
C GLY A 149 1.07 21.77 6.21
N TYR A 150 0.72 20.49 6.24
CA TYR A 150 0.06 19.87 7.39
C TYR A 150 0.95 19.99 8.64
N SER A 151 0.37 20.54 9.70
CA SER A 151 1.03 20.84 10.97
C SER A 151 0.31 20.11 12.09
N ARG A 152 1.02 19.29 12.87
CA ARG A 152 0.45 18.69 14.10
C ARG A 152 0.05 19.78 15.10
N ASP A 153 0.83 20.86 15.13
CA ASP A 153 0.59 22.01 16.00
C ASP A 153 -0.46 23.00 15.43
N HIS A 154 -1.17 22.65 14.35
CA HIS A 154 -2.18 23.48 13.70
C HIS A 154 -1.66 24.85 13.22
N ARG A 155 -0.39 24.91 12.77
CA ARG A 155 0.28 26.12 12.26
C ARG A 155 0.64 26.04 10.78
N PRO A 156 -0.32 25.82 9.84
CA PRO A 156 0.00 25.76 8.41
C PRO A 156 0.56 27.07 7.86
N ASP A 157 0.39 28.17 8.60
CA ASP A 157 0.93 29.51 8.33
C ASP A 157 2.45 29.63 8.53
N LYS A 158 3.10 28.62 9.14
CA LYS A 158 4.53 28.65 9.44
C LYS A 158 5.31 27.56 8.73
N LEU A 159 6.56 27.90 8.40
CA LEU A 159 7.53 26.97 7.81
C LEU A 159 7.85 25.87 8.83
N GLN A 160 7.81 24.61 8.43
CA GLN A 160 7.96 23.47 9.35
C GLN A 160 8.84 22.36 8.77
N ILE A 161 9.41 21.56 9.66
CA ILE A 161 10.08 20.29 9.34
C ILE A 161 9.37 19.19 10.12
N THR A 162 8.92 18.14 9.44
CA THR A 162 8.41 16.93 10.08
C THR A 162 9.57 15.98 10.34
N VAL A 163 9.69 15.48 11.57
CA VAL A 163 10.72 14.54 12.00
C VAL A 163 10.04 13.30 12.54
N GLY A 164 10.43 12.12 12.04
CA GLY A 164 10.10 10.84 12.65
C GLY A 164 11.27 10.36 13.50
N VAL A 165 11.00 9.97 14.75
CA VAL A 165 11.99 9.38 15.66
C VAL A 165 11.55 7.97 16.00
N SER A 166 12.45 7.00 15.81
CA SER A 166 12.27 5.61 16.22
C SER A 166 13.32 5.24 17.25
N GLU A 167 12.91 4.69 18.38
CA GLU A 167 13.79 4.13 19.40
C GLU A 167 13.48 2.65 19.58
N LEU A 168 14.53 1.81 19.57
CA LEU A 168 14.42 0.42 20.00
C LEU A 168 14.19 0.40 21.50
N LYS A 169 13.08 -0.20 21.92
CA LYS A 169 12.70 -0.36 23.31
C LYS A 169 12.84 -1.84 23.68
N LYS A 170 13.37 -2.10 24.87
CA LYS A 170 13.34 -3.46 25.43
C LYS A 170 11.88 -3.90 25.58
N PRO A 171 11.54 -5.14 25.23
CA PRO A 171 10.16 -5.61 25.24
C PRO A 171 9.56 -5.44 26.64
N ILE A 172 8.43 -4.73 26.72
CA ILE A 172 7.71 -4.60 27.99
C ILE A 172 7.04 -5.95 28.23
N HIS A 173 7.61 -6.78 29.10
CA HIS A 173 6.95 -7.99 29.58
C HIS A 173 5.70 -7.58 30.37
N ALA A 174 4.57 -7.41 29.68
CA ALA A 174 3.24 -7.32 30.30
C ALA A 174 2.72 -8.73 30.62
N SER A 175 3.55 -9.55 31.26
CA SER A 175 3.19 -10.83 31.87
C SER A 175 3.73 -10.84 33.30
N SER A 176 3.20 -9.89 34.08
CA SER A 176 3.14 -9.97 35.54
C SER A 176 1.68 -10.08 35.96
N VAL A 177 1.04 -11.20 35.65
CA VAL A 177 -0.10 -11.69 36.42
C VAL A 177 0.09 -13.19 36.60
N LYS A 178 0.10 -13.60 37.87
CA LYS A 178 0.21 -14.96 38.38
C LYS A 178 -0.89 -15.89 37.87
#